data_AF-A0A917N091-F1
#
_entry.id   AF-A0A917N091-F1
#
_cell.length_a   1.000
_cell.length_b   1.000
_cell.length_c   1.000
_cell.angle_alpha   90.00
_cell.angle_beta   90.00
_cell.angle_gamma   90.00
#
_symmetry.space_group_name_H-M   'P 1'
#
loop_
_entity.id
_entity.type
_entity.pdbx_description
1 polymer ?
#
loop_
_entity_poly.entity_id
_entity_poly.type
_entity_poly.pdbx_seq_one_letter_code
_entity_poly.pdbx_strand_id
1 'polypeptide(L)'
;MRMRIFSLIGVLAILNVSLIYGQQKAATLSVGDKAPAVKVRKWFKGEPVNSLENGKVYVVEFWATWCKPCIAGMPHLSELAAAYKDKVTVAGISIMERRGITLEALDSFVTKRGAEMAYTVGAEDRNFMAANWLRASGERGIPCAYVIDQQGRIAWIGQPKQLDAVLPEVIAGKWDIVKASADRKEYMRLQALDGEVIPQLNPFMGNPGKPVEALAAIDKILAVNPGLKYYPMTGHFTFYSLLKTNPDKALVFAKEWFAHNDEPRFSTVTDAVYGKNNLPPEVYSFAAYCYQEQLARYPWSMDFPDTYSTMAALYAKAGDNSKAAEAAGEAVKAARELKSFPVEKLKKLEAEFSKYQSR
;
A
#
# COMPACT_ATOMS: atom_id res chain seq x y z
N MET A 1 19.13 71.38 23.07
CA MET A 1 19.74 70.04 23.31
C MET A 1 19.03 69.02 22.41
N ARG A 2 19.74 68.00 21.92
CA ARG A 2 19.49 67.21 20.70
C ARG A 2 18.29 66.22 20.74
N MET A 3 17.94 65.77 19.53
CA MET A 3 17.19 64.56 19.06
C MET A 3 15.66 64.70 18.83
N ARG A 4 15.12 64.56 17.59
CA ARG A 4 15.01 63.38 16.66
C ARG A 4 14.10 62.29 17.28
N ILE A 5 13.07 61.69 16.68
CA ILE A 5 12.74 61.28 15.30
C ILE A 5 11.25 60.83 15.22
N PHE A 6 10.70 60.96 14.01
CA PHE A 6 9.53 60.36 13.33
C PHE A 6 8.74 59.16 13.91
N SER A 7 7.41 59.30 13.75
CA SER A 7 6.43 58.38 13.11
C SER A 7 6.34 56.91 13.51
N LEU A 8 5.11 56.40 13.73
CA LEU A 8 4.55 55.33 12.88
C LEU A 8 3.03 55.17 13.05
N ILE A 9 2.34 55.23 11.91
CA ILE A 9 0.96 54.81 11.68
C ILE A 9 0.94 53.28 11.69
N GLY A 10 0.08 52.65 12.51
CA GLY A 10 -0.14 51.21 12.52
C GLY A 10 -1.58 50.87 12.10
N VAL A 11 -1.82 50.75 10.80
CA VAL A 11 -3.02 50.09 10.25
C VAL A 11 -2.73 48.59 10.25
N LEU A 12 -3.42 47.84 11.11
CA LEU A 12 -3.37 46.38 11.11
C LEU A 12 -4.17 45.84 9.90
N ALA A 13 -3.46 45.42 8.86
CA ALA A 13 -4.02 44.61 7.79
C ALA A 13 -4.17 43.16 8.28
N ILE A 14 -5.40 42.68 8.38
CA ILE A 14 -5.71 41.26 8.59
C ILE A 14 -5.37 40.53 7.28
N LEU A 15 -4.17 39.97 7.21
CA LEU A 15 -3.75 39.07 6.13
C LEU A 15 -4.51 37.75 6.28
N ASN A 16 -5.45 37.52 5.37
CA ASN A 16 -6.03 36.20 5.09
C ASN A 16 -4.89 35.24 4.71
N VAL A 17 -4.46 34.41 5.66
CA VAL A 17 -3.63 33.24 5.36
C VAL A 17 -4.57 32.16 4.81
N SER A 18 -4.97 32.31 3.56
CA SER A 18 -5.53 31.20 2.80
C SER A 18 -4.40 30.20 2.57
N LEU A 19 -4.54 29.03 3.20
CA LEU A 19 -3.62 27.92 3.10
C LEU A 19 -3.29 27.64 1.63
N ILE A 20 -2.00 27.67 1.29
CA ILE A 20 -1.48 27.06 0.07
C ILE A 20 -1.52 25.54 0.28
N TYR A 21 -2.71 24.96 0.23
CA TYR A 21 -2.85 23.59 -0.22
C TYR A 21 -2.81 23.66 -1.74
N GLY A 22 -1.74 23.14 -2.35
CA GLY A 22 -1.60 23.12 -3.80
C GLY A 22 -2.89 22.56 -4.42
N GLN A 23 -3.54 23.35 -5.28
CA GLN A 23 -4.72 22.92 -6.01
C GLN A 23 -4.38 21.60 -6.71
N GLN A 24 -4.96 20.52 -6.21
CA GLN A 24 -4.85 19.22 -6.87
C GLN A 24 -5.55 19.36 -8.21
N LYS A 25 -4.77 19.31 -9.30
CA LYS A 25 -5.34 19.29 -10.65
C LYS A 25 -6.26 18.07 -10.74
N ALA A 26 -7.52 18.30 -11.10
CA ALA A 26 -8.51 17.23 -11.20
C ALA A 26 -8.02 16.15 -12.18
N ALA A 27 -8.37 14.89 -11.92
CA ALA A 27 -8.10 13.80 -12.85
C ALA A 27 -8.76 14.11 -14.21
N THR A 28 -8.02 13.88 -15.29
CA THR A 28 -8.44 14.13 -16.67
C THR A 28 -8.58 12.84 -17.48
N LEU A 29 -8.36 11.67 -16.85
CA LEU A 29 -8.51 10.36 -17.45
C LEU A 29 -9.34 9.47 -16.51
N SER A 30 -10.40 8.87 -17.02
CA SER A 30 -11.37 8.09 -16.24
C SER A 30 -11.67 6.74 -16.89
N VAL A 31 -12.26 5.83 -16.10
CA VAL A 31 -12.90 4.62 -16.65
C VAL A 31 -14.02 5.03 -17.60
N GLY A 32 -14.03 4.44 -18.79
CA GLY A 32 -14.89 4.78 -19.91
C GLY A 32 -14.21 5.60 -21.01
N ASP A 33 -13.13 6.32 -20.69
CA ASP A 33 -12.41 7.13 -21.67
C ASP A 33 -11.62 6.26 -22.65
N LYS A 34 -11.38 6.79 -23.85
CA LYS A 34 -10.44 6.18 -24.78
C LYS A 34 -9.04 6.18 -24.15
N ALA A 35 -8.38 5.02 -24.18
CA ALA A 35 -7.04 4.89 -23.65
C ALA A 35 -6.06 5.85 -24.39
N PRO A 36 -5.15 6.55 -23.67
CA PRO A 36 -4.14 7.38 -24.30
C PRO A 36 -3.17 6.54 -25.15
N ALA A 37 -2.31 7.21 -25.93
CA ALA A 37 -1.25 6.51 -26.65
C ALA A 37 -0.28 5.79 -25.68
N VAL A 38 0.26 4.66 -26.10
CA VAL A 38 1.39 4.00 -25.43
C VAL A 38 2.69 4.54 -26.03
N LYS A 39 3.48 5.28 -25.25
CA LYS A 39 4.78 5.81 -25.71
C LYS A 39 5.92 5.24 -24.89
N VAL A 40 6.63 4.32 -25.53
CA VAL A 40 7.74 3.57 -24.95
C VAL A 40 9.02 3.93 -25.70
N ARG A 41 10.06 4.25 -24.94
CA ARG A 41 11.39 4.59 -25.48
C ARG A 41 12.15 3.35 -25.93
N LYS A 42 12.04 2.25 -25.17
CA LYS A 42 12.67 0.97 -25.48
C LYS A 42 11.78 -0.16 -24.96
N TRP A 43 11.53 -1.14 -25.82
CA TRP A 43 11.00 -2.44 -25.44
C TRP A 43 12.17 -3.39 -25.14
N PHE A 44 12.09 -4.11 -24.03
CA PHE A 44 13.12 -5.04 -23.56
C PHE A 44 12.76 -6.49 -23.81
N LYS A 45 11.45 -6.80 -23.87
CA LYS A 45 10.92 -8.16 -24.01
C LYS A 45 9.55 -8.13 -24.65
N GLY A 46 9.22 -9.19 -25.39
CA GLY A 46 7.92 -9.37 -26.04
C GLY A 46 7.70 -8.45 -27.24
N GLU A 47 6.56 -8.60 -27.89
CA GLU A 47 6.20 -7.80 -29.06
C GLU A 47 5.84 -6.36 -28.65
N PRO A 48 6.42 -5.34 -29.31
CA PRO A 48 6.08 -3.94 -29.08
C PRO A 48 4.59 -3.63 -29.18
N VAL A 49 4.03 -2.98 -28.16
CA VAL A 49 2.65 -2.45 -28.19
C VAL A 49 2.67 -1.01 -28.73
N ASN A 50 2.68 -0.87 -30.06
CA ASN A 50 2.71 0.43 -30.72
C ASN A 50 1.33 1.09 -30.83
N SER A 51 0.26 0.29 -30.74
CA SER A 51 -1.13 0.76 -30.74
C SER A 51 -2.02 -0.19 -29.93
N LEU A 52 -3.09 0.34 -29.37
CA LEU A 52 -4.16 -0.41 -28.71
C LEU A 52 -5.23 -0.70 -29.77
N GLU A 53 -5.20 -1.91 -30.33
CA GLU A 53 -6.07 -2.32 -31.44
C GLU A 53 -7.47 -2.66 -30.96
N ASN A 54 -8.47 -2.31 -31.77
CA ASN A 54 -9.84 -2.74 -31.52
C ASN A 54 -9.94 -4.28 -31.64
N GLY A 55 -10.79 -4.90 -30.83
CA GLY A 55 -11.01 -6.33 -30.78
C GLY A 55 -10.12 -7.08 -29.79
N LYS A 56 -9.07 -6.44 -29.26
CA LYS A 56 -8.13 -7.04 -28.30
C LYS A 56 -8.20 -6.36 -26.94
N VAL A 57 -8.05 -7.13 -25.86
CA VAL A 57 -7.94 -6.60 -24.50
C VAL A 57 -6.46 -6.37 -24.18
N TYR A 58 -6.16 -5.26 -23.49
CA TYR A 58 -4.80 -4.96 -23.04
C TYR A 58 -4.77 -4.74 -21.53
N VAL A 59 -3.69 -5.19 -20.90
CA VAL A 59 -3.29 -4.76 -19.56
C VAL A 59 -2.05 -3.90 -19.71
N VAL A 60 -2.14 -2.65 -19.27
CA VAL A 60 -0.98 -1.75 -19.14
C VAL A 60 -0.69 -1.60 -17.66
N GLU A 61 0.42 -2.16 -17.20
CA GLU A 61 0.87 -2.10 -15.81
C GLU A 61 2.07 -1.17 -15.68
N PHE A 62 2.15 -0.44 -14.56
CA PHE A 62 3.22 0.49 -14.26
C PHE A 62 4.04 0.05 -13.07
N TRP A 63 5.35 -0.08 -13.29
CA TRP A 63 6.31 -0.56 -12.31
C TRP A 63 7.61 0.26 -12.32
N ALA A 64 8.50 -0.03 -11.37
CA ALA A 64 9.87 0.49 -11.33
C ALA A 64 10.81 -0.48 -10.61
N THR A 65 12.11 -0.40 -10.87
CA THR A 65 13.13 -1.27 -10.25
C THR A 65 13.22 -1.15 -8.74
N TRP A 66 12.80 -0.01 -8.18
CA TRP A 66 12.76 0.23 -6.74
C TRP A 66 11.42 -0.17 -6.10
N CYS A 67 10.39 -0.44 -6.92
CA CYS A 67 9.05 -0.75 -6.45
C CYS A 67 8.95 -2.23 -6.07
N LYS A 68 9.23 -2.54 -4.81
CA LYS A 68 9.19 -3.91 -4.29
C LYS A 68 7.83 -4.61 -4.48
N PRO A 69 6.67 -3.96 -4.22
CA PRO A 69 5.37 -4.59 -4.49
C PRO A 69 5.16 -4.91 -5.98
N CYS A 70 5.64 -4.05 -6.89
CA CYS A 70 5.60 -4.33 -8.31
C CYS A 70 6.40 -5.60 -8.66
N ILE A 71 7.62 -5.72 -8.11
CA ILE A 71 8.49 -6.88 -8.32
C ILE A 71 7.84 -8.17 -7.83
N ALA A 72 7.20 -8.13 -6.65
CA ALA A 72 6.47 -9.26 -6.08
C ALA A 72 5.25 -9.67 -6.93
N GLY A 73 4.63 -8.74 -7.66
CA GLY A 73 3.50 -9.01 -8.55
C GLY A 73 3.89 -9.50 -9.95
N MET A 74 5.16 -9.48 -10.34
CA MET A 74 5.57 -9.88 -11.70
C MET A 74 5.23 -11.34 -12.06
N PRO A 75 5.40 -12.34 -11.16
CA PRO A 75 5.01 -13.71 -11.45
C PRO A 75 3.52 -13.83 -11.79
N HIS A 76 2.66 -13.17 -11.02
CA HIS A 76 1.21 -13.15 -11.27
C HIS A 76 0.85 -12.55 -12.64
N LEU A 77 1.49 -11.44 -13.02
CA LEU A 77 1.31 -10.87 -14.37
C LEU A 77 1.77 -11.82 -15.48
N SER A 78 2.83 -12.60 -15.23
CA SER A 78 3.33 -13.61 -16.17
C SER A 78 2.34 -14.77 -16.31
N GLU A 79 1.73 -15.22 -15.20
CA GLU A 79 0.68 -16.23 -15.20
C GLU A 79 -0.55 -15.76 -15.98
N LEU A 80 -1.01 -14.52 -15.75
CA LEU A 80 -2.11 -13.91 -16.49
C LEU A 80 -1.79 -13.80 -17.98
N ALA A 81 -0.58 -13.35 -18.33
CA ALA A 81 -0.15 -13.24 -19.72
C ALA A 81 -0.15 -14.61 -20.43
N ALA A 82 0.27 -15.67 -19.74
CA ALA A 82 0.25 -17.03 -20.28
C ALA A 82 -1.18 -17.58 -20.40
N ALA A 83 -2.00 -17.41 -19.37
CA ALA A 83 -3.38 -17.92 -19.33
C ALA A 83 -4.28 -17.28 -20.39
N TYR A 84 -4.02 -16.02 -20.75
CA TYR A 84 -4.84 -15.25 -21.67
C TYR A 84 -4.10 -14.84 -22.97
N LYS A 85 -3.00 -15.48 -23.34
CA LYS A 85 -2.11 -15.08 -24.44
C LYS A 85 -2.79 -14.74 -25.78
N ASP A 86 -3.88 -15.43 -26.11
CA ASP A 86 -4.61 -15.27 -27.38
C ASP A 86 -5.71 -14.19 -27.30
N LYS A 87 -6.02 -13.71 -26.09
CA LYS A 87 -7.12 -12.76 -25.81
C LYS A 87 -6.65 -11.43 -25.23
N VAL A 88 -5.54 -11.45 -24.48
CA VAL A 88 -5.02 -10.32 -23.72
C VAL A 88 -3.55 -10.12 -24.02
N THR A 89 -3.14 -8.87 -24.25
CA THR A 89 -1.72 -8.48 -24.19
C THR A 89 -1.43 -7.79 -22.87
N VAL A 90 -0.53 -8.37 -22.08
CA VAL A 90 -0.02 -7.76 -20.85
C VAL A 90 1.29 -7.03 -21.15
N ALA A 91 1.33 -5.74 -20.86
CA ALA A 91 2.48 -4.88 -21.04
C ALA A 91 2.83 -4.16 -19.72
N GLY A 92 3.99 -4.48 -19.15
CA GLY A 92 4.52 -3.76 -17.99
C GLY A 92 5.48 -2.67 -18.43
N ILE A 93 5.18 -1.42 -18.10
CA ILE A 93 5.95 -0.25 -18.48
C ILE A 93 6.66 0.32 -17.26
N SER A 94 8.00 0.34 -17.30
CA SER A 94 8.82 1.00 -16.29
C SER A 94 8.59 2.50 -16.37
N ILE A 95 8.14 3.08 -15.25
CA ILE A 95 7.94 4.51 -15.06
C ILE A 95 8.56 4.95 -13.73
N MET A 96 8.73 6.25 -13.53
CA MET A 96 9.15 6.80 -12.23
C MET A 96 10.46 6.21 -11.68
N GLU A 97 11.38 5.78 -12.55
CA GLU A 97 12.68 5.26 -12.12
C GLU A 97 13.47 6.30 -11.33
N ARG A 98 14.34 5.81 -10.44
CA ARG A 98 15.26 6.69 -9.71
C ARG A 98 16.22 7.35 -10.70
N ARG A 99 16.59 8.60 -10.40
CA ARG A 99 17.57 9.34 -11.20
C ARG A 99 18.86 8.52 -11.35
N GLY A 100 19.33 8.37 -12.58
CA GLY A 100 20.57 7.66 -12.90
C GLY A 100 20.38 6.20 -13.35
N ILE A 101 19.18 5.64 -13.28
CA ILE A 101 18.90 4.34 -13.90
C ILE A 101 18.92 4.49 -15.43
N THR A 102 19.79 3.74 -16.10
CA THR A 102 19.93 3.74 -17.58
C THR A 102 19.08 2.65 -18.22
N LEU A 103 18.90 2.70 -19.55
CA LEU A 103 18.19 1.65 -20.29
C LEU A 103 18.93 0.31 -20.23
N GLU A 104 20.26 0.31 -20.15
CA GLU A 104 21.09 -0.89 -20.02
C GLU A 104 20.93 -1.52 -18.63
N ALA A 105 20.82 -0.70 -17.58
CA ALA A 105 20.53 -1.17 -16.23
C ALA A 105 19.13 -1.81 -16.15
N LEU A 106 18.13 -1.20 -16.82
CA LEU A 106 16.79 -1.77 -16.95
C LEU A 106 16.79 -3.09 -17.74
N ASP A 107 17.50 -3.14 -18.86
CA ASP A 107 17.65 -4.34 -19.69
C ASP A 107 18.26 -5.50 -18.88
N SER A 108 19.30 -5.20 -18.10
CA SER A 108 19.93 -6.14 -17.17
C SER A 108 18.97 -6.59 -16.08
N PHE A 109 18.16 -5.68 -15.54
CA PHE A 109 17.14 -6.01 -14.55
C PHE A 109 16.10 -6.97 -15.13
N VAL A 110 15.50 -6.62 -16.27
CA VAL A 110 14.47 -7.44 -16.97
C VAL A 110 15.02 -8.82 -17.30
N THR A 111 16.24 -8.89 -17.82
CA THR A 111 16.91 -10.16 -18.13
C THR A 111 17.07 -11.04 -16.88
N LYS A 112 17.49 -10.46 -15.76
CA LYS A 112 17.66 -11.18 -14.48
C LYS A 112 16.34 -11.69 -13.89
N ARG A 113 15.21 -11.02 -14.15
CA ARG A 113 13.89 -11.50 -13.70
C ARG A 113 13.47 -12.78 -14.44
N GLY A 114 13.95 -12.99 -15.66
CA GLY A 114 13.75 -14.25 -16.39
C GLY A 114 12.28 -14.61 -16.57
N ALA A 115 11.90 -15.79 -16.06
CA ALA A 115 10.54 -16.33 -16.13
C ALA A 115 9.54 -15.60 -15.22
N GLU A 116 10.00 -14.95 -14.15
CA GLU A 116 9.13 -14.17 -13.25
C GLU A 116 8.57 -12.92 -13.93
N MET A 117 9.10 -12.53 -15.09
CA MET A 117 8.65 -11.38 -15.88
C MET A 117 8.43 -11.78 -17.35
N ALA A 118 7.61 -12.80 -17.58
CA ALA A 118 7.34 -13.41 -18.88
C ALA A 118 6.15 -12.78 -19.63
N TYR A 119 6.18 -11.47 -19.81
CA TYR A 119 5.22 -10.68 -20.59
C TYR A 119 5.94 -9.56 -21.37
N THR A 120 5.21 -8.72 -22.10
CA THR A 120 5.82 -7.60 -22.84
C THR A 120 6.31 -6.52 -21.87
N VAL A 121 7.55 -6.07 -22.00
CA VAL A 121 8.16 -5.11 -21.07
C VAL A 121 8.81 -3.95 -21.81
N GLY A 122 8.52 -2.72 -21.38
CA GLY A 122 9.13 -1.51 -21.93
C GLY A 122 9.44 -0.46 -20.86
N ALA A 123 10.11 0.62 -21.25
CA ALA A 123 10.31 1.82 -20.44
C ALA A 123 9.72 3.06 -21.12
N GLU A 124 9.10 3.94 -20.35
CA GLU A 124 8.42 5.12 -20.88
C GLU A 124 9.36 6.07 -21.65
N ASP A 125 8.80 6.81 -22.62
CA ASP A 125 9.47 7.96 -23.23
C ASP A 125 9.15 9.25 -22.46
N ARG A 126 10.18 9.89 -21.90
CA ARG A 126 10.13 11.26 -21.34
C ARG A 126 8.92 11.52 -20.42
N ASN A 127 8.65 10.62 -19.47
CA ASN A 127 7.57 10.75 -18.48
C ASN A 127 6.15 10.78 -19.11
N PHE A 128 5.99 10.38 -20.38
CA PHE A 128 4.71 10.44 -21.07
C PHE A 128 3.67 9.54 -20.40
N MET A 129 4.06 8.32 -20.04
CA MET A 129 3.14 7.34 -19.44
C MET A 129 2.76 7.80 -18.03
N ALA A 130 3.73 8.21 -17.22
CA ALA A 130 3.45 8.74 -15.89
C ALA A 130 2.56 10.01 -15.90
N ALA A 131 2.70 10.89 -16.89
CA ALA A 131 1.90 12.11 -16.99
C ALA A 131 0.48 11.86 -17.54
N ASN A 132 0.35 11.12 -18.64
CA ASN A 132 -0.90 11.01 -19.40
C ASN A 132 -1.74 9.79 -19.01
N TRP A 133 -1.19 8.85 -18.23
CA TRP A 133 -1.93 7.72 -17.68
C TRP A 133 -2.01 7.84 -16.16
N LEU A 134 -0.90 7.66 -15.44
CA LEU A 134 -0.89 7.57 -13.98
C LEU A 134 -1.43 8.85 -13.31
N ARG A 135 -0.78 9.99 -13.53
CA ARG A 135 -1.21 11.25 -12.88
C ARG A 135 -2.54 11.75 -13.45
N ALA A 136 -2.78 11.55 -14.74
CA ALA A 136 -4.03 11.94 -15.39
C ALA A 136 -5.24 11.19 -14.81
N SER A 137 -5.08 9.94 -14.36
CA SER A 137 -6.14 9.17 -13.70
C SER A 137 -6.28 9.45 -12.19
N GLY A 138 -5.51 10.41 -11.69
CA GLY A 138 -5.46 10.77 -10.27
C GLY A 138 -4.59 9.84 -9.43
N GLU A 139 -3.98 8.82 -10.03
CA GLU A 139 -3.08 7.90 -9.33
C GLU A 139 -1.75 8.57 -8.98
N ARG A 140 -1.20 8.15 -7.84
CA ARG A 140 0.02 8.75 -7.26
C ARG A 140 1.15 7.76 -7.05
N GLY A 141 0.88 6.47 -7.21
CA GLY A 141 1.82 5.41 -6.87
C GLY A 141 1.74 4.24 -7.82
N ILE A 142 2.75 3.39 -7.69
CA ILE A 142 2.86 2.10 -8.38
C ILE A 142 2.97 0.99 -7.33
N PRO A 143 2.51 -0.25 -7.63
CA PRO A 143 2.00 -0.70 -8.93
C PRO A 143 0.60 -0.15 -9.24
N CYS A 144 0.34 0.09 -10.53
CA CYS A 144 -0.97 0.49 -11.03
C CYS A 144 -1.19 -0.18 -12.40
N ALA A 145 -2.34 -0.80 -12.60
CA ALA A 145 -2.73 -1.44 -13.85
C ALA A 145 -3.98 -0.80 -14.43
N TYR A 146 -4.05 -0.82 -15.75
CA TYR A 146 -5.16 -0.40 -16.57
C TYR A 146 -5.60 -1.58 -17.40
N VAL A 147 -6.90 -1.88 -17.40
CA VAL A 147 -7.49 -2.81 -18.36
C VAL A 147 -8.16 -2.00 -19.46
N ILE A 148 -7.77 -2.25 -20.70
CA ILE A 148 -8.33 -1.63 -21.90
C ILE A 148 -9.22 -2.67 -22.56
N ASP A 149 -10.50 -2.34 -22.78
CA ASP A 149 -11.47 -3.22 -23.44
C ASP A 149 -11.23 -3.34 -24.96
N GLN A 150 -12.01 -4.20 -25.59
CA GLN A 150 -11.95 -4.44 -27.04
C GLN A 150 -12.37 -3.22 -27.89
N GLN A 151 -12.89 -2.15 -27.28
CA GLN A 151 -13.22 -0.90 -27.95
C GLN A 151 -12.13 0.17 -27.74
N GLY A 152 -11.01 -0.19 -27.10
CA GLY A 152 -9.91 0.72 -26.82
C GLY A 152 -10.20 1.71 -25.69
N ARG A 153 -11.20 1.43 -24.84
CA ARG A 153 -11.55 2.25 -23.67
C ARG A 153 -10.94 1.67 -22.42
N ILE A 154 -10.67 2.52 -21.44
CA ILE A 154 -10.24 2.09 -20.11
C ILE A 154 -11.45 1.47 -19.41
N ALA A 155 -11.46 0.15 -19.29
CA ALA A 155 -12.48 -0.60 -18.58
C ALA A 155 -12.29 -0.52 -17.06
N TRP A 156 -11.04 -0.47 -16.60
CA TRP A 156 -10.71 -0.52 -15.18
C TRP A 156 -9.32 0.06 -14.88
N ILE A 157 -9.14 0.59 -13.66
CA ILE A 157 -7.89 1.14 -13.12
C ILE A 157 -7.77 0.67 -11.66
N GLY A 158 -6.62 0.08 -11.28
CA GLY A 158 -6.37 -0.34 -9.91
C GLY A 158 -5.08 -1.13 -9.72
N GLN A 159 -5.01 -1.98 -8.71
CA GLN A 159 -3.79 -2.75 -8.40
C GLN A 159 -3.72 -4.08 -9.18
N PRO A 160 -2.55 -4.49 -9.71
CA PRO A 160 -2.44 -5.70 -10.53
C PRO A 160 -3.03 -6.98 -9.93
N LYS A 161 -2.93 -7.17 -8.61
CA LYS A 161 -3.49 -8.34 -7.93
C LYS A 161 -5.02 -8.47 -8.03
N GLN A 162 -5.73 -7.40 -8.38
CA GLN A 162 -7.18 -7.40 -8.54
C GLN A 162 -7.61 -7.86 -9.94
N LEU A 163 -6.65 -8.08 -10.85
CA LEU A 163 -6.92 -8.44 -12.24
C LEU A 163 -7.65 -9.79 -12.38
N ASP A 164 -7.51 -10.72 -11.44
CA ASP A 164 -8.20 -12.02 -11.49
C ASP A 164 -9.72 -11.87 -11.46
N ALA A 165 -10.24 -10.85 -10.77
CA ALA A 165 -11.66 -10.55 -10.73
C ALA A 165 -12.15 -9.73 -11.93
N VAL A 166 -11.26 -8.94 -12.54
CA VAL A 166 -11.60 -7.96 -13.59
C VAL A 166 -11.46 -8.56 -14.99
N LEU A 167 -10.33 -9.19 -15.28
CA LEU A 167 -10.00 -9.66 -16.63
C LEU A 167 -11.02 -10.65 -17.20
N PRO A 168 -11.48 -11.68 -16.46
CA PRO A 168 -12.45 -12.62 -17.00
C PRO A 168 -13.74 -11.95 -17.47
N GLU A 169 -14.24 -10.97 -16.71
CA GLU A 169 -15.47 -10.25 -17.01
C GLU A 169 -15.30 -9.30 -18.21
N VAL A 170 -14.14 -8.62 -18.32
CA VAL A 170 -13.83 -7.77 -19.48
C VAL A 170 -13.69 -8.63 -20.75
N ILE A 171 -12.97 -9.75 -20.68
CA ILE A 171 -12.80 -10.68 -21.80
C ILE A 171 -14.15 -11.27 -22.25
N ALA A 172 -15.04 -11.56 -21.31
CA ALA A 172 -16.36 -12.10 -21.59
C ALA A 172 -17.37 -11.04 -22.09
N GLY A 173 -16.99 -9.76 -22.13
CA GLY A 173 -17.89 -8.65 -22.48
C GLY A 173 -18.99 -8.41 -21.44
N LYS A 174 -18.81 -8.89 -20.21
CA LYS A 174 -19.78 -8.77 -19.10
C LYS A 174 -19.45 -7.62 -18.14
N TRP A 175 -18.29 -7.00 -18.32
CA TRP A 175 -17.85 -5.90 -17.47
C TRP A 175 -18.76 -4.68 -17.56
N ASP A 176 -19.37 -4.30 -16.45
CA ASP A 176 -20.16 -3.08 -16.34
C ASP A 176 -19.25 -1.85 -16.18
N ILE A 177 -18.90 -1.24 -17.30
CA ILE A 177 -18.03 -0.06 -17.33
C ILE A 177 -18.66 1.17 -16.66
N VAL A 178 -19.99 1.28 -16.65
CA VAL A 178 -20.70 2.40 -16.02
C VAL A 178 -20.58 2.28 -14.50
N LYS A 179 -20.86 1.08 -13.97
CA LYS A 179 -20.64 0.77 -12.56
C LYS A 179 -19.17 0.94 -12.18
N ALA A 180 -18.24 0.40 -12.96
CA ALA A 180 -16.81 0.53 -12.68
C ALA A 180 -16.34 2.00 -12.63
N SER A 181 -16.89 2.86 -13.49
CA SER A 181 -16.62 4.30 -13.47
C SER A 181 -17.18 4.98 -12.21
N ALA A 182 -18.41 4.63 -11.81
CA ALA A 182 -19.03 5.15 -10.59
C ALA A 182 -18.27 4.70 -9.32
N ASP A 183 -17.94 3.41 -9.22
CA ASP A 183 -17.19 2.83 -8.11
C ASP A 183 -15.82 3.50 -7.98
N ARG A 184 -15.12 3.70 -9.11
CA ARG A 184 -13.83 4.38 -9.13
C ARG A 184 -13.93 5.83 -8.67
N LYS A 185 -14.96 6.56 -9.11
CA LYS A 185 -15.18 7.94 -8.68
C LYS A 185 -15.39 8.02 -7.17
N GLU A 186 -16.18 7.11 -6.61
CA GLU A 186 -16.42 7.05 -5.17
C GLU A 186 -15.14 6.66 -4.41
N TYR A 187 -14.39 5.68 -4.90
CA TYR A 187 -13.09 5.31 -4.34
C TYR A 187 -12.14 6.52 -4.25
N MET A 188 -12.01 7.29 -5.33
CA MET A 188 -11.15 8.48 -5.36
C MET A 188 -11.63 9.58 -4.42
N ARG A 189 -12.96 9.76 -4.29
CA ARG A 189 -13.55 10.71 -3.35
C ARG A 189 -13.23 10.33 -1.91
N LEU A 190 -13.46 9.07 -1.54
CA LEU A 190 -13.19 8.55 -0.20
C LEU A 190 -11.70 8.55 0.12
N GLN A 191 -10.82 8.22 -0.83
CA GLN A 191 -9.37 8.29 -0.64
C GLN A 191 -8.89 9.73 -0.34
N ALA A 192 -9.44 10.73 -1.04
CA ALA A 192 -9.14 12.13 -0.77
C ALA A 192 -9.59 12.54 0.64
N LEU A 193 -10.83 12.20 1.01
CA LEU A 193 -11.38 12.50 2.33
C LEU A 193 -10.61 11.79 3.46
N ASP A 194 -10.19 10.54 3.26
CA ASP A 194 -9.37 9.81 4.24
C ASP A 194 -8.03 10.52 4.49
N GLY A 195 -7.45 11.15 3.46
CA GLY A 195 -6.26 12.00 3.62
C GLY A 195 -6.49 13.23 4.51
N GLU A 196 -7.71 13.76 4.52
CA GLU A 196 -8.11 14.91 5.35
C GLU A 196 -8.42 14.53 6.81
N VAL A 197 -8.52 13.24 7.12
CA VAL A 197 -8.74 12.75 8.49
C VAL A 197 -7.54 13.03 9.39
N ILE A 198 -6.32 12.97 8.85
CA ILE A 198 -5.08 13.15 9.61
C ILE A 198 -5.05 14.46 10.41
N PRO A 199 -5.17 15.66 9.79
CA PRO A 199 -5.13 16.91 10.55
C PRO A 199 -6.29 17.06 11.53
N GLN A 200 -7.44 16.42 11.28
CA GLN A 200 -8.60 16.46 12.16
C GLN A 200 -8.41 15.61 13.42
N LEU A 201 -7.68 14.48 13.31
CA LEU A 201 -7.51 13.53 14.41
C LEU A 201 -6.18 13.63 15.14
N ASN A 202 -5.14 14.19 14.49
CA ASN A 202 -3.83 14.44 15.12
C ASN A 202 -3.90 15.17 16.48
N PRO A 203 -4.77 16.18 16.70
CA PRO A 203 -4.88 16.85 18.00
C PRO A 203 -5.32 15.93 19.16
N PHE A 204 -5.94 14.79 18.85
CA PHE A 204 -6.34 13.79 19.86
C PHE A 204 -5.27 12.72 20.09
N MET A 205 -4.22 12.69 19.27
CA MET A 205 -3.13 11.73 19.39
C MET A 205 -2.13 12.14 20.49
N GLY A 206 -1.17 11.25 20.76
CA GLY A 206 -0.12 11.46 21.76
C GLY A 206 -0.21 10.50 22.95
N ASN A 207 0.61 10.77 23.96
CA ASN A 207 0.68 9.99 25.20
C ASN A 207 0.44 10.94 26.40
N PRO A 208 -0.74 10.90 27.07
CA PRO A 208 -1.76 9.85 26.93
C PRO A 208 -2.71 10.00 25.72
N GLY A 209 -2.80 11.20 25.12
CA GLY A 209 -3.77 11.51 24.05
C GLY A 209 -5.21 11.64 24.58
N LYS A 210 -6.18 11.75 23.67
CA LYS A 210 -7.63 11.94 23.95
C LYS A 210 -8.49 10.95 23.13
N PRO A 211 -8.41 9.64 23.44
CA PRO A 211 -8.97 8.61 22.57
C PRO A 211 -10.51 8.59 22.54
N VAL A 212 -11.19 9.04 23.59
CA VAL A 212 -12.67 9.11 23.60
C VAL A 212 -13.15 10.23 22.67
N GLU A 213 -12.49 11.38 22.72
CA GLU A 213 -12.78 12.52 21.85
C GLU A 213 -12.41 12.23 20.40
N ALA A 214 -11.33 11.46 20.16
CA ALA A 214 -10.99 10.96 18.83
C ALA A 214 -12.11 10.09 18.26
N LEU A 215 -12.66 9.15 19.03
CA LEU A 215 -13.78 8.30 18.59
C LEU A 215 -15.03 9.15 18.29
N ALA A 216 -15.36 10.12 19.14
CA ALA A 216 -16.49 11.02 18.89
C ALA A 216 -16.29 11.88 17.63
N ALA A 217 -15.05 12.29 17.32
CA ALA A 217 -14.74 12.99 16.07
C ALA A 217 -14.87 12.05 14.85
N ILE A 218 -14.41 10.80 14.97
CA ILE A 218 -14.58 9.77 13.93
C ILE A 218 -16.06 9.50 13.67
N ASP A 219 -16.89 9.37 14.71
CA ASP A 219 -18.34 9.15 14.54
C ASP A 219 -18.99 10.28 13.73
N LYS A 220 -18.57 11.54 13.95
CA LYS A 220 -19.05 12.68 13.15
C LYS A 220 -18.60 12.60 11.69
N ILE A 221 -17.36 12.19 11.44
CA ILE A 221 -16.83 11.98 10.08
C ILE A 221 -17.64 10.88 9.37
N LEU A 222 -17.89 9.76 10.06
CA LEU A 222 -18.62 8.61 9.52
C LEU A 222 -20.11 8.86 9.34
N ALA A 223 -20.72 9.72 10.15
CA ALA A 223 -22.12 10.14 9.96
C ALA A 223 -22.34 10.85 8.62
N VAL A 224 -21.32 11.58 8.13
CA VAL A 224 -21.36 12.25 6.82
C VAL A 224 -20.84 11.34 5.71
N ASN A 225 -19.82 10.53 5.99
CA ASN A 225 -19.12 9.69 5.01
C ASN A 225 -18.96 8.26 5.55
N PRO A 226 -20.03 7.45 5.58
CA PRO A 226 -19.98 6.10 6.17
C PRO A 226 -19.00 5.17 5.44
N GLY A 227 -18.75 5.39 4.15
CA GLY A 227 -17.77 4.64 3.36
C GLY A 227 -16.33 4.74 3.86
N LEU A 228 -16.00 5.73 4.71
CA LEU A 228 -14.66 5.89 5.29
C LEU A 228 -14.36 4.91 6.43
N LYS A 229 -15.34 4.18 6.97
CA LYS A 229 -15.18 3.35 8.18
C LYS A 229 -13.92 2.47 8.14
N TYR A 230 -13.62 1.92 6.97
CA TYR A 230 -12.51 1.00 6.74
C TYR A 230 -11.43 1.58 5.84
N TYR A 231 -11.44 2.89 5.58
CA TYR A 231 -10.36 3.52 4.85
C TYR A 231 -9.09 3.62 5.69
N PRO A 232 -7.91 3.69 5.04
CA PRO A 232 -6.64 3.41 5.71
C PRO A 232 -6.32 4.28 6.93
N MET A 233 -6.57 5.60 6.87
CA MET A 233 -6.30 6.51 7.98
C MET A 233 -7.42 6.47 9.02
N THR A 234 -8.67 6.50 8.57
CA THR A 234 -9.84 6.40 9.46
C THR A 234 -9.78 5.13 10.31
N GLY A 235 -9.48 3.99 9.69
CA GLY A 235 -9.29 2.72 10.40
C GLY A 235 -8.10 2.74 11.35
N HIS A 236 -6.98 3.38 10.95
CA HIS A 236 -5.81 3.54 11.82
C HIS A 236 -6.16 4.29 13.12
N PHE A 237 -6.78 5.47 13.01
CA PHE A 237 -7.15 6.26 14.18
C PHE A 237 -8.23 5.58 15.02
N THR A 238 -9.19 4.90 14.38
CA THR A 238 -10.23 4.13 15.06
C THR A 238 -9.62 3.03 15.91
N PHE A 239 -8.75 2.20 15.31
CA PHE A 239 -8.09 1.11 16.02
C PHE A 239 -7.24 1.61 17.19
N TYR A 240 -6.40 2.63 16.98
CA TYR A 240 -5.56 3.19 18.06
C TYR A 240 -6.39 3.73 19.23
N SER A 241 -7.51 4.38 18.93
CA SER A 241 -8.40 4.96 19.94
C SER A 241 -9.19 3.88 20.70
N LEU A 242 -9.68 2.87 19.98
CA LEU A 242 -10.29 1.69 20.59
C LEU A 242 -9.30 0.92 21.46
N LEU A 243 -8.06 0.70 21.00
CA LEU A 243 -7.06 -0.05 21.78
C LEU A 243 -6.76 0.61 23.14
N LYS A 244 -6.88 1.94 23.23
CA LYS A 244 -6.70 2.68 24.49
C LYS A 244 -7.94 2.67 25.39
N THR A 245 -9.14 2.45 24.86
CA THR A 245 -10.41 2.63 25.59
C THR A 245 -11.15 1.31 25.81
N ASN A 246 -11.12 0.41 24.84
CA ASN A 246 -11.72 -0.90 24.85
C ASN A 246 -10.96 -1.84 23.87
N PRO A 247 -9.91 -2.54 24.35
CA PRO A 247 -9.10 -3.43 23.51
C PRO A 247 -9.88 -4.55 22.83
N ASP A 248 -10.94 -5.08 23.44
CA ASP A 248 -11.78 -6.13 22.84
C ASP A 248 -12.50 -5.60 21.59
N LYS A 249 -13.07 -4.39 21.67
CA LYS A 249 -13.66 -3.71 20.52
C LYS A 249 -12.62 -3.38 19.46
N ALA A 250 -11.39 -3.03 19.86
CA ALA A 250 -10.30 -2.80 18.91
C ALA A 250 -9.99 -4.04 18.08
N LEU A 251 -9.98 -5.21 18.72
CA LEU A 251 -9.76 -6.50 18.05
C LEU A 251 -10.88 -6.83 17.05
N VAL A 252 -12.15 -6.68 17.47
CA VAL A 252 -13.31 -6.88 16.58
C VAL A 252 -13.21 -5.95 15.38
N PHE A 253 -12.97 -4.67 15.62
CA PHE A 253 -12.82 -3.67 14.57
C PHE A 253 -11.70 -4.02 13.59
N ALA A 254 -10.52 -4.41 14.08
CA ALA A 254 -9.39 -4.73 13.20
C ALA A 254 -9.68 -5.92 12.29
N LYS A 255 -10.35 -6.96 12.80
CA LYS A 255 -10.77 -8.12 11.99
C LYS A 255 -11.76 -7.72 10.91
N GLU A 256 -12.78 -6.93 11.24
CA GLU A 256 -13.73 -6.40 10.27
C GLU A 256 -13.02 -5.51 9.24
N TRP A 257 -12.15 -4.61 9.70
CA TRP A 257 -11.39 -3.70 8.85
C TRP A 257 -10.54 -4.44 7.82
N PHE A 258 -9.85 -5.50 8.25
CA PHE A 258 -8.99 -6.30 7.38
C PHE A 258 -9.78 -7.15 6.40
N ALA A 259 -10.97 -7.61 6.76
CA ALA A 259 -11.86 -8.32 5.85
C ALA A 259 -12.41 -7.45 4.70
N HIS A 260 -12.41 -6.12 4.88
CA HIS A 260 -12.90 -5.15 3.88
C HIS A 260 -11.77 -4.49 3.06
N ASN A 261 -10.50 -4.86 3.30
CA ASN A 261 -9.35 -4.24 2.64
C ASN A 261 -8.45 -5.28 2.00
N ASP A 262 -8.19 -5.13 0.70
CA ASP A 262 -7.23 -5.96 -0.02
C ASP A 262 -5.78 -5.73 0.46
N GLU A 263 -5.51 -4.61 1.13
CA GLU A 263 -4.22 -4.30 1.81
C GLU A 263 -4.46 -3.89 3.26
N PRO A 264 -4.65 -4.89 4.15
CA PRO A 264 -4.76 -4.62 5.56
C PRO A 264 -3.51 -3.92 6.10
N ARG A 265 -3.70 -2.88 6.92
CA ARG A 265 -2.59 -2.18 7.60
C ARG A 265 -2.12 -2.94 8.84
N PHE A 266 -1.54 -4.12 8.63
CA PHE A 266 -1.00 -4.95 9.71
C PHE A 266 -0.05 -4.20 10.65
N SER A 267 0.77 -3.30 10.09
CA SER A 267 1.70 -2.47 10.86
C SER A 267 1.01 -1.59 11.91
N THR A 268 -0.21 -1.12 11.63
CA THR A 268 -0.99 -0.33 12.60
C THR A 268 -1.25 -1.12 13.87
N VAL A 269 -1.56 -2.42 13.76
CA VAL A 269 -1.81 -3.29 14.90
C VAL A 269 -0.50 -3.60 15.63
N THR A 270 0.55 -3.97 14.89
CA THR A 270 1.83 -4.34 15.50
C THR A 270 2.47 -3.16 16.22
N ASP A 271 2.48 -1.97 15.64
CA ASP A 271 3.04 -0.75 16.24
C ASP A 271 2.28 -0.36 17.50
N ALA A 272 0.95 -0.49 17.48
CA ALA A 272 0.10 -0.12 18.60
C ALA A 272 0.24 -1.08 19.79
N VAL A 273 0.56 -2.35 19.55
CA VAL A 273 0.69 -3.39 20.58
C VAL A 273 2.14 -3.51 21.08
N TYR A 274 3.12 -3.12 20.26
CA TYR A 274 4.54 -3.22 20.59
C TYR A 274 4.87 -2.55 21.94
N GLY A 275 5.61 -3.28 22.79
CA GLY A 275 6.03 -2.80 24.10
C GLY A 275 4.92 -2.69 25.17
N LYS A 276 3.64 -2.89 24.83
CA LYS A 276 2.55 -2.79 25.80
C LYS A 276 2.45 -4.02 26.70
N ASN A 277 2.16 -3.76 27.98
CA ASN A 277 1.84 -4.75 28.98
C ASN A 277 0.40 -4.47 29.44
N ASN A 278 -0.41 -5.50 29.68
CA ASN A 278 -1.83 -5.42 30.10
C ASN A 278 -2.85 -5.21 28.96
N LEU A 279 -2.70 -5.90 27.84
CA LEU A 279 -3.78 -6.09 26.86
C LEU A 279 -4.39 -7.49 26.99
N PRO A 280 -5.63 -7.72 26.50
CA PRO A 280 -6.19 -9.06 26.43
C PRO A 280 -5.29 -10.03 25.64
N PRO A 281 -5.18 -11.30 26.06
CA PRO A 281 -4.38 -12.32 25.36
C PRO A 281 -4.61 -12.37 23.85
N GLU A 282 -5.87 -12.27 23.42
CA GLU A 282 -6.30 -12.35 22.03
C GLU A 282 -5.76 -11.19 21.19
N VAL A 283 -5.55 -10.01 21.79
CA VAL A 283 -4.93 -8.87 21.11
C VAL A 283 -3.46 -9.15 20.83
N TYR A 284 -2.75 -9.80 21.76
CA TYR A 284 -1.36 -10.20 21.54
C TYR A 284 -1.25 -11.30 20.46
N SER A 285 -2.11 -12.32 20.51
CA SER A 285 -2.17 -13.35 19.45
C SER A 285 -2.46 -12.73 18.08
N PHE A 286 -3.38 -11.76 18.01
CA PHE A 286 -3.71 -11.10 16.75
C PHE A 286 -2.57 -10.21 16.24
N ALA A 287 -1.82 -9.54 17.13
CA ALA A 287 -0.62 -8.80 16.73
C ALA A 287 0.47 -9.74 16.18
N ALA A 288 0.64 -10.93 16.75
CA ALA A 288 1.56 -11.94 16.22
C ALA A 288 1.12 -12.43 14.83
N TYR A 289 -0.18 -12.65 14.61
CA TYR A 289 -0.75 -12.91 13.28
C TYR A 289 -0.43 -11.77 12.29
N CYS A 290 -0.55 -10.50 12.72
CA CYS A 290 -0.21 -9.36 11.87
C CYS A 290 1.28 -9.31 11.49
N TYR A 291 2.19 -9.73 12.38
CA TYR A 291 3.60 -9.88 12.03
C TYR A 291 3.84 -11.01 11.03
N GLN A 292 3.16 -12.16 11.19
CA GLN A 292 3.24 -13.27 10.25
C GLN A 292 2.79 -12.85 8.83
N GLU A 293 1.68 -12.12 8.72
CA GLU A 293 1.21 -11.58 7.45
C GLU A 293 2.20 -10.59 6.84
N GLN A 294 2.86 -9.77 7.65
CA GLN A 294 3.90 -8.86 7.18
C GLN A 294 5.15 -9.62 6.68
N LEU A 295 5.57 -10.68 7.36
CA LEU A 295 6.65 -11.55 6.89
C LEU A 295 6.31 -12.23 5.56
N ALA A 296 5.07 -12.70 5.41
CA ALA A 296 4.62 -13.38 4.18
C ALA A 296 4.50 -12.41 3.00
N ARG A 297 3.92 -11.23 3.22
CA ARG A 297 3.60 -10.26 2.15
C ARG A 297 4.75 -9.30 1.85
N TYR A 298 5.54 -8.96 2.86
CA TYR A 298 6.58 -7.94 2.79
C TYR A 298 7.91 -8.40 3.41
N PRO A 299 8.42 -9.60 3.09
CA PRO A 299 9.62 -10.15 3.76
C PRO A 299 10.82 -9.20 3.69
N TRP A 300 10.97 -8.48 2.59
CA TRP A 300 12.07 -7.53 2.34
C TRP A 300 12.09 -6.27 3.22
N SER A 301 11.07 -6.03 4.03
CA SER A 301 11.03 -4.91 5.00
C SER A 301 11.14 -5.38 6.44
N MET A 302 11.23 -6.69 6.66
CA MET A 302 11.24 -7.29 7.99
C MET A 302 12.65 -7.75 8.36
N ASP A 303 13.04 -7.49 9.60
CA ASP A 303 14.17 -8.17 10.24
C ASP A 303 13.64 -9.51 10.78
N PHE A 304 13.91 -10.62 10.09
CA PHE A 304 13.32 -11.91 10.41
C PHE A 304 13.62 -12.34 11.86
N PRO A 305 14.88 -12.36 12.32
CA PRO A 305 15.20 -12.69 13.72
C PRO A 305 14.44 -11.83 14.74
N ASP A 306 14.51 -10.50 14.61
CA ASP A 306 13.90 -9.59 15.60
C ASP A 306 12.36 -9.66 15.53
N THR A 307 11.79 -9.88 14.34
CA THR A 307 10.34 -10.06 14.14
C THR A 307 9.85 -11.34 14.80
N TYR A 308 10.52 -12.47 14.57
CA TYR A 308 10.15 -13.75 15.18
C TYR A 308 10.31 -13.73 16.71
N SER A 309 11.38 -13.11 17.24
CA SER A 309 11.53 -12.89 18.69
C SER A 309 10.39 -12.05 19.27
N THR A 310 9.98 -10.99 18.56
CA THR A 310 8.83 -10.17 18.94
C THR A 310 7.53 -10.98 18.94
N MET A 311 7.30 -11.82 17.92
CA MET A 311 6.15 -12.73 17.87
C MET A 311 6.16 -13.73 19.04
N ALA A 312 7.32 -14.30 19.38
CA ALA A 312 7.45 -15.20 20.52
C ALA A 312 7.03 -14.53 21.83
N ALA A 313 7.49 -13.30 22.05
CA ALA A 313 7.08 -12.51 23.21
C ALA A 313 5.57 -12.22 23.23
N LEU A 314 4.95 -11.95 22.08
CA LEU A 314 3.51 -11.75 21.97
C LEU A 314 2.72 -13.02 22.29
N TYR A 315 3.11 -14.17 21.73
CA TYR A 315 2.48 -15.46 22.05
C TYR A 315 2.60 -15.82 23.52
N ALA A 316 3.76 -15.57 24.13
CA ALA A 316 3.94 -15.77 25.57
C ALA A 316 3.03 -14.87 26.41
N LYS A 317 2.84 -13.60 26.01
CA LYS A 317 1.87 -12.70 26.66
C LYS A 317 0.42 -13.15 26.46
N ALA A 318 0.14 -13.84 25.36
CA ALA A 318 -1.15 -14.48 25.11
C ALA A 318 -1.35 -15.80 25.89
N GLY A 319 -0.33 -16.30 26.58
CA GLY A 319 -0.38 -17.60 27.25
C GLY A 319 -0.21 -18.81 26.32
N ASP A 320 0.17 -18.59 25.05
CA ASP A 320 0.41 -19.66 24.08
C ASP A 320 1.91 -20.01 24.05
N ASN A 321 2.37 -20.77 25.05
CA ASN A 321 3.78 -21.16 25.19
C ASN A 321 4.27 -21.99 23.99
N SER A 322 3.39 -22.80 23.38
CA SER A 322 3.76 -23.63 22.22
C SER A 322 4.13 -22.75 21.03
N LYS A 323 3.29 -21.77 20.68
CA LYS A 323 3.61 -20.84 19.60
C LYS A 323 4.75 -19.89 19.94
N ALA A 324 4.91 -19.55 21.23
CA ALA A 324 6.06 -18.78 21.68
C ALA A 324 7.37 -19.53 21.42
N ALA A 325 7.43 -20.83 21.74
CA ALA A 325 8.58 -21.68 21.46
C ALA A 325 8.82 -21.82 19.95
N GLU A 326 7.78 -22.05 19.15
CA GLU A 326 7.88 -22.15 17.69
C GLU A 326 8.49 -20.87 17.08
N ALA A 327 7.92 -19.71 17.39
CA ALA A 327 8.41 -18.43 16.89
C ALA A 327 9.85 -18.14 17.37
N ALA A 328 10.20 -18.45 18.61
CA ALA A 328 11.56 -18.29 19.10
C ALA A 328 12.56 -19.22 18.38
N GLY A 329 12.13 -20.43 18.02
CA GLY A 329 12.92 -21.35 17.18
C GLY A 329 13.18 -20.78 15.79
N GLU A 330 12.16 -20.22 15.14
CA GLU A 330 12.31 -19.55 13.84
C GLU A 330 13.21 -18.31 13.93
N ALA A 331 13.20 -17.57 15.06
CA ALA A 331 14.13 -16.46 15.29
C ALA A 331 15.59 -16.93 15.30
N VAL A 332 15.89 -18.02 16.01
CA VAL A 332 17.24 -18.62 16.07
C VAL A 332 17.67 -19.13 14.69
N LYS A 333 16.77 -19.82 13.99
CA LYS A 333 17.03 -20.33 12.64
C LYS A 333 17.33 -19.20 11.66
N ALA A 334 16.48 -18.19 11.59
CA ALA A 334 16.70 -17.02 10.74
C ALA A 334 18.02 -16.31 11.07
N ALA A 335 18.37 -16.19 12.36
CA ALA A 335 19.62 -15.58 12.77
C ALA A 335 20.87 -16.36 12.30
N ARG A 336 20.81 -17.69 12.28
CA ARG A 336 21.91 -18.56 11.83
C ARG A 336 22.08 -18.57 10.31
N GLU A 337 21.02 -18.30 9.55
CA GLU A 337 21.08 -18.18 8.08
C GLU A 337 21.76 -16.88 7.62
N LEU A 338 21.83 -15.86 8.49
CA LEU A 338 22.51 -14.61 8.18
C LEU A 338 24.03 -14.77 8.25
N LYS A 339 24.72 -14.39 7.15
CA LYS A 339 26.19 -14.45 7.05
C LYS A 339 26.93 -13.70 8.18
N SER A 340 26.31 -12.68 8.75
CA SER A 340 26.88 -11.86 9.82
C SER A 340 25.80 -11.45 10.82
N PHE A 341 25.51 -12.31 11.80
CA PHE A 341 24.65 -11.99 12.94
C PHE A 341 25.47 -11.91 14.24
N PRO A 342 25.24 -10.90 15.11
CA PRO A 342 26.04 -10.76 16.33
C PRO A 342 25.88 -11.95 17.27
N VAL A 343 26.99 -12.57 17.68
CA VAL A 343 27.02 -13.74 18.58
C VAL A 343 26.24 -13.48 19.88
N GLU A 344 26.40 -12.30 20.47
CA GLU A 344 25.69 -11.94 21.70
C GLU A 344 24.17 -11.76 21.50
N LYS A 345 23.72 -11.35 20.30
CA LYS A 345 22.29 -11.37 19.97
C LYS A 345 21.80 -12.81 19.79
N LEU A 346 22.57 -13.67 19.12
CA LEU A 346 22.21 -15.08 18.92
C LEU A 346 22.04 -15.82 20.25
N LYS A 347 22.98 -15.65 21.18
CA LYS A 347 22.89 -16.23 22.53
C LYS A 347 21.61 -15.80 23.27
N LYS A 348 21.17 -14.55 23.11
CA LYS A 348 19.91 -14.07 23.69
C LYS A 348 18.70 -14.78 23.09
N LEU A 349 18.65 -14.93 21.76
CA LEU A 349 17.59 -15.68 21.08
C LEU A 349 17.55 -17.15 21.51
N GLU A 350 18.72 -17.80 21.64
CA GLU A 350 18.83 -19.18 22.12
C GLU A 350 18.34 -19.33 23.57
N ALA A 351 18.70 -18.39 24.44
CA ALA A 351 18.21 -18.37 25.82
C ALA A 351 16.69 -18.15 25.90
N GLU A 352 16.14 -17.26 25.07
CA GLU A 352 14.68 -17.06 24.95
C GLU A 352 13.98 -18.34 24.46
N PHE A 353 14.52 -19.01 23.45
CA PHE A 353 13.98 -20.25 22.94
C PHE A 353 13.95 -21.36 24.01
N SER A 354 15.07 -21.59 24.72
CA SER A 354 15.12 -22.57 25.82
C SER A 354 14.13 -22.24 26.95
N LYS A 355 13.91 -20.95 27.23
CA LYS A 355 12.94 -20.50 28.23
C LYS A 355 11.50 -20.84 27.83
N TYR A 356 11.15 -20.76 26.55
CA TYR A 356 9.80 -21.10 26.09
C TYR A 356 9.59 -22.61 25.96
N GLN A 357 10.63 -23.39 25.66
CA GLN A 357 10.55 -24.87 25.62
C GLN A 357 10.32 -25.52 27.00
N SER A 358 10.68 -24.82 28.09
CA SER A 358 10.59 -25.33 29.46
C SER A 358 9.31 -24.90 30.21
N ARG A 359 8.39 -24.20 29.54
CA ARG A 359 7.11 -23.70 30.05
C ARG A 359 5.95 -24.37 29.34
#